data_AF-A0A9P7DFB6-F1
#
_entry.id   AF-A0A9P7DFB6-F1
#
_cell.length_a   1.000
_cell.length_b   1.000
_cell.length_c   1.000
_cell.angle_alpha   90.00
_cell.angle_beta   90.00
_cell.angle_gamma   90.00
#
_symmetry.space_group_name_H-M   'P 1'
#
loop_
_entity.id
_entity.type
_entity.pdbx_description
1 polymer ?
#
loop_
_entity_poly.entity_id
_entity_poly.type
_entity_poly.pdbx_seq_one_letter_code
_entity_poly.pdbx_strand_id
1 'polypeptide(L)'
;MAATKKAAESTLYHVHPKGFWKKFRDAVVINPEISSGIPLAGIYRWPQPGSRPEKYAAPATKASDPAQNPYWKRDVRRAYPQLSVVTQPDLSSLLIQHSEAQAIPAPSETKEGEKSDVPTKTQETMDLTGAIAAITSVHKVYDQSKLPPKVPTPFKKWRAELAPDAPHDPNAYFPMLLYK
;
A
#
# COMPACT_ATOMS: atom_id res chain seq x y z
N MET A 1 2.60 -26.66 -18.20
CA MET A 1 2.93 -27.25 -16.88
C MET A 1 2.37 -26.34 -15.80
N ALA A 2 1.13 -26.59 -15.36
CA ALA A 2 0.45 -25.74 -14.39
C ALA A 2 1.07 -25.88 -12.98
N ALA A 3 1.44 -24.75 -12.38
CA ALA A 3 1.94 -24.65 -11.01
C ALA A 3 0.80 -24.77 -9.97
N THR A 4 -0.03 -25.82 -10.07
CA THR A 4 -1.18 -26.05 -9.20
C THR A 4 -1.33 -27.52 -8.81
N LYS A 5 -0.25 -28.16 -8.33
CA LYS A 5 -0.43 -29.21 -7.32
C LYS A 5 -0.67 -28.53 -5.98
N LYS A 6 -1.89 -28.01 -5.78
CA LYS A 6 -2.35 -27.37 -4.52
C LYS A 6 -3.22 -28.30 -3.66
N ALA A 7 -3.35 -29.58 -4.00
CA ALA A 7 -3.80 -30.56 -3.03
C ALA A 7 -2.57 -30.96 -2.20
N ALA A 8 -2.49 -30.48 -0.96
CA ALA A 8 -1.58 -31.08 0.00
C ALA A 8 -1.84 -32.59 0.00
N GLU A 9 -0.79 -33.41 -0.06
CA GLU A 9 -0.85 -34.87 0.05
C GLU A 9 -1.85 -35.26 1.16
N SER A 10 -3.01 -35.77 0.78
CA SER A 10 -4.16 -35.89 1.68
C SER A 10 -3.95 -36.90 2.80
N THR A 11 -2.91 -37.71 2.69
CA THR A 11 -2.48 -38.70 3.67
C THR A 11 -1.36 -38.22 4.60
N LEU A 12 -0.75 -37.05 4.36
CA LEU A 12 0.48 -36.63 5.05
C LEU A 12 0.26 -36.28 6.54
N TYR A 13 -0.83 -35.57 6.87
CA TYR A 13 -1.15 -35.14 8.23
C TYR A 13 -2.45 -35.74 8.78
N HIS A 14 -3.07 -36.65 8.02
CA HIS A 14 -4.33 -37.28 8.38
C HIS A 14 -4.21 -38.78 8.56
N VAL A 15 -5.03 -39.33 9.45
CA VAL A 15 -5.19 -40.77 9.63
C VAL A 15 -5.71 -41.37 8.33
N HIS A 16 -4.97 -42.30 7.73
CA HIS A 16 -5.36 -42.98 6.52
C HIS A 16 -5.27 -44.50 6.70
N PRO A 17 -6.16 -45.29 6.07
CA PRO A 17 -6.09 -46.74 6.12
C PRO A 17 -4.82 -47.23 5.43
N LYS A 18 -4.29 -48.37 5.90
CA LYS A 18 -3.10 -49.05 5.36
C LYS A 18 -3.45 -50.49 4.94
N GLY A 19 -2.62 -51.07 4.07
CA GLY A 19 -2.78 -52.45 3.62
C GLY A 19 -4.05 -52.66 2.78
N PHE A 20 -4.78 -53.73 3.07
CA PHE A 20 -6.00 -54.10 2.35
C PHE A 20 -7.05 -52.99 2.30
N TRP A 21 -7.33 -52.36 3.45
CA TRP A 21 -8.35 -51.30 3.57
C TRP A 21 -8.04 -50.04 2.75
N LYS A 22 -6.76 -49.78 2.48
CA LYS A 22 -6.37 -48.69 1.56
C LYS A 22 -6.83 -48.99 0.13
N LYS A 23 -6.49 -50.18 -0.36
CA LYS A 23 -6.85 -50.61 -1.73
C LYS A 23 -8.37 -50.65 -1.93
N PHE A 24 -9.10 -51.09 -0.90
CA PHE A 24 -10.56 -51.08 -0.93
C PHE A 24 -11.13 -49.66 -1.01
N ARG A 25 -10.65 -48.74 -0.15
CA ARG A 25 -11.07 -47.34 -0.16
C ARG A 25 -10.78 -46.68 -1.51
N ASP A 26 -9.58 -46.86 -2.04
CA ASP A 26 -9.13 -46.23 -3.28
C ASP A 26 -9.98 -46.70 -4.49
N ALA A 27 -10.58 -47.90 -4.42
CA ALA A 27 -11.47 -48.43 -5.47
C ALA A 27 -12.94 -47.98 -5.33
N VAL A 28 -13.40 -47.64 -4.13
CA VAL A 28 -14.82 -47.36 -3.84
C VAL A 28 -15.13 -45.86 -3.71
N VAL A 29 -14.15 -45.04 -3.32
CA VAL A 29 -14.35 -43.60 -3.10
C VAL A 29 -14.31 -42.82 -4.42
N ILE A 30 -15.21 -41.83 -4.54
CA ILE A 30 -15.34 -40.95 -5.72
C ILE A 30 -14.03 -40.23 -6.08
N ASN A 31 -13.32 -39.74 -5.05
CA ASN A 31 -12.01 -39.13 -5.21
C ASN A 31 -11.01 -39.73 -4.18
N PRO A 32 -10.08 -40.61 -4.61
CA PRO A 32 -9.10 -41.22 -3.71
C PRO A 32 -8.09 -40.21 -3.14
N GLU A 33 -7.96 -39.03 -3.77
CA GLU A 33 -7.07 -37.96 -3.31
C GLU A 33 -7.64 -37.17 -2.12
N ILE A 34 -8.88 -37.43 -1.67
CA ILE A 34 -9.48 -36.72 -0.51
C ILE A 34 -8.92 -37.25 0.81
N SER A 35 -8.75 -36.36 1.80
CA SER A 35 -8.33 -36.73 3.17
C SER A 35 -9.50 -37.21 4.03
N SER A 36 -9.22 -37.98 5.08
CA SER A 36 -10.23 -38.33 6.11
C SER A 36 -10.58 -37.17 7.06
N GLY A 37 -9.80 -36.08 7.05
CA GLY A 37 -9.98 -34.93 7.95
C GLY A 37 -9.57 -35.18 9.41
N ILE A 38 -9.15 -36.39 9.77
CA ILE A 38 -8.76 -36.74 11.14
C ILE A 38 -7.26 -36.49 11.31
N PRO A 39 -6.81 -35.54 12.16
CA PRO A 39 -5.39 -35.25 12.34
C PRO A 39 -4.64 -36.39 13.06
N LEU A 40 -3.37 -36.57 12.74
CA LEU A 40 -2.51 -37.54 13.43
C LEU A 40 -2.16 -37.07 14.86
N ALA A 41 -2.62 -37.81 15.89
CA ALA A 41 -2.48 -37.41 17.29
C ALA A 41 -1.02 -37.21 17.77
N GLY A 42 -0.06 -37.97 17.22
CA GLY A 42 1.36 -37.85 17.57
C GLY A 42 2.12 -36.70 16.91
N ILE A 43 1.46 -35.97 15.99
CA ILE A 43 2.05 -34.85 15.23
C ILE A 43 1.28 -33.57 15.52
N TYR A 44 -0.05 -33.64 15.47
CA TYR A 44 -0.91 -32.51 15.71
C TYR A 44 -0.95 -32.16 17.20
N ARG A 45 -0.49 -30.94 17.55
CA ARG A 45 -0.44 -30.44 18.93
C ARG A 45 0.41 -31.30 19.87
N TRP A 46 1.46 -31.93 19.32
CA TRP A 46 2.41 -32.72 20.08
C TRP A 46 3.85 -32.24 19.80
N PRO A 47 4.65 -31.89 20.82
CA PRO A 47 4.32 -31.81 22.24
C PRO A 47 3.24 -30.77 22.54
N GLN A 48 2.53 -30.95 23.66
CA GLN A 48 1.52 -29.99 24.10
C GLN A 48 2.12 -28.58 24.27
N PRO A 49 1.37 -27.50 24.00
CA PRO A 49 1.90 -26.13 24.05
C PRO A 49 2.61 -25.77 25.36
N GLY A 50 2.16 -26.31 26.51
CA GLY A 50 2.77 -26.07 27.82
C GLY A 50 4.01 -26.92 28.14
N SER A 51 4.39 -27.86 27.27
CA SER A 51 5.55 -28.73 27.45
C SER A 51 6.49 -28.70 26.25
N ARG A 52 6.47 -27.61 25.49
CA ARG A 52 7.43 -27.43 24.39
C ARG A 52 8.83 -27.20 24.98
N PRO A 53 9.86 -27.89 24.47
CA PRO A 53 11.24 -27.71 24.95
C PRO A 53 11.87 -26.39 24.48
N GLU A 54 11.29 -25.76 23.45
CA GLU A 54 11.73 -24.49 22.90
C GLU A 54 11.65 -23.38 23.95
N LYS A 55 12.78 -22.74 24.24
CA LYS A 55 12.81 -21.54 25.08
C LYS A 55 12.50 -20.33 24.21
N TYR A 56 11.46 -19.59 24.57
CA TYR A 56 11.14 -18.33 23.90
C TYR A 56 12.24 -17.30 24.21
N ALA A 57 12.80 -16.73 23.16
CA ALA A 57 13.60 -15.51 23.22
C ALA A 57 12.88 -14.45 22.37
N ALA A 58 12.74 -13.24 22.91
CA ALA A 58 12.16 -12.15 22.15
C ALA A 58 13.04 -11.86 20.91
N PRO A 59 12.46 -11.75 19.71
CA PRO A 59 13.23 -11.48 18.51
C PRO A 59 13.92 -10.12 18.63
N ALA A 60 15.24 -10.11 18.42
CA ALA A 60 16.01 -8.89 18.45
C ALA A 60 15.63 -8.02 17.24
N THR A 61 15.23 -6.77 17.50
CA THR A 61 15.03 -5.75 16.47
C THR A 61 16.09 -4.67 16.62
N LYS A 62 16.20 -3.74 15.67
CA LYS A 62 17.06 -2.55 15.83
C LYS A 62 16.72 -1.75 17.10
N ALA A 63 15.48 -1.85 17.60
CA ALA A 63 15.07 -1.20 18.83
C ALA A 63 15.59 -1.90 20.10
N SER A 64 16.16 -3.10 20.00
CA SER A 64 16.69 -3.89 21.12
C SER A 64 18.18 -3.59 21.43
N ASP A 65 18.85 -2.76 20.64
CA ASP A 65 20.26 -2.40 20.87
C ASP A 65 20.41 -1.64 22.19
N PRO A 66 21.24 -2.12 23.14
CA PRO A 66 21.50 -1.43 24.40
C PRO A 66 22.40 -0.19 24.24
N ALA A 67 23.20 -0.13 23.17
CA ALA A 67 24.08 1.00 22.89
C ALA A 67 23.50 1.86 21.75
N GLN A 68 23.84 3.16 21.72
CA GLN A 68 23.52 4.08 20.60
C GLN A 68 22.04 4.14 20.15
N ASN A 69 21.13 3.72 21.01
CA ASN A 69 19.72 3.64 20.73
C ASN A 69 18.99 4.54 21.75
N PRO A 70 18.96 5.87 21.54
CA PRO A 70 18.15 6.78 22.35
C PRO A 70 16.68 6.78 21.89
N TYR A 71 15.74 6.85 22.84
CA TYR A 71 14.30 6.73 22.54
C TYR A 71 13.77 7.85 21.62
N TRP A 72 14.26 9.08 21.76
CA TRP A 72 13.78 10.22 20.97
C TRP A 72 14.01 10.07 19.45
N LYS A 73 15.04 9.31 19.02
CA LYS A 73 15.27 9.02 17.59
C LYS A 73 14.26 8.04 17.00
N ARG A 74 13.63 7.21 17.83
CA ARG A 74 12.63 6.21 17.42
C ARG A 74 11.20 6.60 17.83
N ASP A 75 11.01 7.79 18.40
CA ASP A 75 9.71 8.25 18.89
C ASP A 75 8.84 8.73 17.72
N VAL A 76 8.25 7.78 17.00
CA VAL A 76 7.30 8.03 15.90
C VAL A 76 6.00 8.67 16.41
N ARG A 77 5.66 8.47 17.69
CA ARG A 77 4.44 9.03 18.28
C ARG A 77 4.51 10.56 18.40
N ARG A 78 5.68 11.12 18.70
CA ARG A 78 5.88 12.58 18.74
C ARG A 78 6.23 13.18 17.38
N ALA A 79 6.85 12.40 16.50
CA ALA A 79 7.17 12.81 15.13
C ALA A 79 6.01 12.55 14.15
N TYR A 80 4.77 12.86 14.55
CA TYR A 80 3.61 12.73 13.69
C TYR A 80 3.56 13.89 12.67
N PRO A 81 3.09 13.64 11.42
CA PRO A 81 2.90 14.71 10.46
C PRO A 81 1.77 15.64 10.94
N GLN A 82 2.04 16.95 10.96
CA GLN A 82 1.04 17.95 11.32
C GLN A 82 0.04 18.15 10.16
N LEU A 83 -1.22 18.40 10.51
CA LEU A 83 -2.27 18.68 9.54
C LEU A 83 -2.14 20.15 9.07
N SER A 84 -1.87 20.35 7.79
CA SER A 84 -1.88 21.67 7.15
C SER A 84 -3.31 22.03 6.73
N VAL A 85 -3.87 23.11 7.32
CA VAL A 85 -5.15 23.68 6.90
C VAL A 85 -4.86 24.92 6.06
N VAL A 86 -5.49 25.01 4.88
CA VAL A 86 -5.42 26.20 4.02
C VAL A 86 -6.83 26.78 3.93
N THR A 87 -7.01 27.99 4.44
CA THR A 87 -8.30 28.69 4.34
C THR A 87 -8.40 29.49 3.02
N GLN A 88 -9.61 29.91 2.66
CA GLN A 88 -9.84 30.73 1.46
C GLN A 88 -8.98 32.02 1.40
N PRO A 89 -8.83 32.83 2.47
CA PRO A 89 -7.95 33.99 2.46
C PRO A 89 -6.45 33.62 2.41
N ASP A 90 -6.05 32.51 3.04
CA ASP A 90 -4.67 32.02 2.92
C ASP A 90 -4.36 31.63 1.47
N LEU A 91 -5.30 30.98 0.80
CA LEU A 91 -5.15 30.58 -0.60
C LEU A 91 -5.12 31.80 -1.53
N SER A 92 -5.99 32.80 -1.33
CA SER A 92 -6.02 34.00 -2.18
C SER A 92 -4.72 34.81 -2.06
N SER A 93 -4.20 34.98 -0.84
CA SER A 93 -2.91 35.64 -0.62
C SER A 93 -1.74 34.88 -1.24
N LEU A 94 -1.70 33.55 -1.10
CA LEU A 94 -0.67 32.70 -1.74
C LEU A 94 -0.72 32.79 -3.26
N LEU A 95 -1.91 32.81 -3.87
CA LEU A 95 -2.07 32.93 -5.32
C LEU A 95 -1.53 34.27 -5.85
N ILE A 96 -1.84 35.38 -5.17
CA ILE A 96 -1.38 36.72 -5.56
C ILE A 96 0.14 36.80 -5.42
N GLN A 97 0.70 36.42 -4.26
CA GLN A 97 2.14 36.41 -4.02
C GLN A 97 2.90 35.59 -5.05
N HIS A 98 2.38 34.41 -5.42
CA HIS A 98 3.04 33.53 -6.39
C HIS A 98 2.90 34.02 -7.84
N SER A 99 1.90 34.85 -8.14
CA SER A 99 1.74 35.49 -9.45
C SER A 99 2.62 36.73 -9.61
N GLU A 100 2.86 37.47 -8.53
CA GLU A 100 3.70 38.68 -8.51
C GLU A 100 5.19 38.37 -8.34
N ALA A 101 5.54 37.23 -7.73
CA ALA A 101 6.92 36.79 -7.54
C ALA A 101 7.59 36.40 -8.88
N GLN A 102 7.96 37.40 -9.66
CA GLN A 102 9.09 37.28 -10.59
C GLN A 102 10.35 36.95 -9.77
N ALA A 103 11.18 36.07 -10.31
CA ALA A 103 12.37 35.49 -9.69
C ALA A 103 13.10 36.47 -8.78
N ILE A 104 13.15 36.17 -7.47
CA ILE A 104 14.04 36.86 -6.54
C ILE A 104 15.47 36.64 -7.09
N PRO A 105 16.19 37.69 -7.51
CA PRO A 105 17.56 37.53 -7.99
C PRO A 105 18.39 36.86 -6.89
N ALA A 106 19.28 35.95 -7.28
CA ALA A 106 20.20 35.30 -6.35
C ALA A 106 20.91 36.37 -5.50
N PRO A 107 21.06 36.17 -4.18
CA PRO A 107 21.65 37.17 -3.31
C PRO A 107 23.08 37.42 -3.78
N SER A 108 23.33 38.60 -4.34
CA SER A 108 24.69 39.05 -4.63
C SER A 108 25.41 39.23 -3.30
N GLU A 109 26.53 38.54 -3.13
CA GLU A 109 27.44 38.67 -1.99
C GLU A 109 27.98 40.10 -1.93
N THR A 110 27.25 41.02 -1.29
CA THR A 110 27.81 42.27 -0.73
C THR A 110 26.75 43.02 0.06
N LYS A 111 26.74 42.76 1.37
CA LYS A 111 26.76 43.74 2.49
C LYS A 111 25.99 43.17 3.68
N GLU A 112 26.77 42.80 4.69
CA GLU A 112 26.32 42.48 6.04
C GLU A 112 25.48 43.63 6.60
N GLY A 113 24.27 43.32 7.11
CA GLY A 113 23.61 44.17 8.10
C GLY A 113 22.15 44.55 7.85
N GLU A 114 21.58 44.36 6.67
CA GLU A 114 20.16 44.61 6.46
C GLU A 114 19.37 43.30 6.53
N LYS A 115 18.46 43.24 7.50
CA LYS A 115 17.46 42.18 7.64
C LYS A 115 16.87 41.91 6.26
N SER A 116 16.97 40.66 5.81
CA SER A 116 16.18 40.17 4.68
C SER A 116 14.71 40.24 5.08
N ASP A 117 14.12 41.43 5.00
CA ASP A 117 12.70 41.64 5.18
C ASP A 117 12.01 40.87 4.05
N VAL A 118 11.54 39.67 4.39
CA VAL A 118 10.48 39.01 3.62
C VAL A 118 9.38 40.06 3.51
N PRO A 119 8.99 40.49 2.30
CA PRO A 119 8.05 41.59 2.16
C PRO A 119 6.71 41.16 2.74
N THR A 120 6.49 41.51 4.00
CA THR A 120 5.22 41.37 4.71
C THR A 120 4.37 42.58 4.34
N LYS A 121 4.16 42.80 3.04
CA LYS A 121 3.04 43.64 2.63
C LYS A 121 1.81 42.78 2.81
N THR A 122 1.10 43.03 3.90
CA THR A 122 -0.31 42.63 4.06
C THR A 122 -1.09 43.33 2.95
N GLN A 123 -1.09 42.73 1.76
CA GLN A 123 -1.93 43.16 0.65
C GLN A 123 -3.39 42.86 1.01
N GLU A 124 -4.27 43.73 0.56
CA GLU A 124 -5.71 43.67 0.80
C GLU A 124 -6.23 42.26 0.51
N THR A 125 -7.02 41.71 1.43
CA THR A 125 -7.65 40.40 1.28
C THR A 125 -8.66 40.48 0.14
N MET A 126 -8.21 40.30 -1.10
CA MET A 126 -9.10 40.04 -2.21
C MET A 126 -9.80 38.71 -1.94
N ASP A 127 -11.11 38.68 -2.20
CA ASP A 127 -11.84 37.42 -2.21
C ASP A 127 -11.18 36.47 -3.22
N LEU A 128 -11.21 35.17 -2.93
CA LEU A 128 -10.59 34.14 -3.77
C LEU A 128 -11.06 34.24 -5.22
N THR A 129 -12.34 34.55 -5.43
CA THR A 129 -12.91 34.75 -6.77
C THR A 129 -12.25 35.91 -7.51
N GLY A 130 -12.05 37.04 -6.83
CA GLY A 130 -11.35 38.21 -7.35
C GLY A 130 -9.88 37.94 -7.65
N ALA A 131 -9.18 37.24 -6.75
CA ALA A 131 -7.79 36.84 -6.96
C ALA A 131 -7.62 35.93 -8.18
N ILE A 132 -8.50 34.93 -8.35
CA ILE A 132 -8.48 34.05 -9.52
C ILE A 132 -8.76 34.82 -10.80
N ALA A 133 -9.75 35.73 -10.80
CA ALA A 133 -10.09 36.55 -11.96
C ALA A 133 -8.91 37.44 -12.37
N ALA A 134 -8.24 38.10 -11.41
CA ALA A 134 -7.07 38.91 -11.69
C ALA A 134 -5.94 38.09 -12.34
N ILE A 135 -5.60 36.94 -11.77
CA ILE A 135 -4.52 36.08 -12.28
C ILE A 135 -4.86 35.50 -13.66
N THR A 136 -6.07 34.99 -13.83
CA THR A 136 -6.49 34.36 -15.11
C THR A 136 -6.64 35.36 -16.24
N SER A 137 -6.85 36.66 -15.94
CA SER A 137 -6.85 37.74 -16.94
C SER A 137 -5.46 38.03 -17.52
N VAL A 138 -4.40 37.84 -16.71
CA VAL A 138 -3.01 38.12 -17.07
C VAL A 138 -2.29 36.85 -17.56
N HIS A 139 -2.56 35.70 -16.95
CA HIS A 139 -1.87 34.45 -17.20
C HIS A 139 -2.85 33.32 -17.57
N LYS A 140 -2.55 32.63 -18.67
CA LYS A 140 -3.22 31.37 -19.02
C LYS A 140 -2.72 30.25 -18.10
N VAL A 141 -3.53 29.87 -17.12
CA VAL A 141 -3.15 28.89 -16.07
C VAL A 141 -2.99 27.47 -16.62
N TYR A 142 -3.86 27.07 -17.56
CA TYR A 142 -3.85 25.75 -18.19
C TYR A 142 -3.82 25.86 -19.72
N ASP A 143 -3.05 24.98 -20.36
CA ASP A 143 -2.95 24.88 -21.82
C ASP A 143 -2.77 23.42 -22.26
N GLN A 144 -2.68 23.16 -23.56
CA GLN A 144 -2.43 21.82 -24.11
C GLN A 144 -1.14 21.18 -23.54
N SER A 145 -0.13 22.00 -23.25
CA SER A 145 1.12 21.57 -22.59
C SER A 145 1.05 21.56 -21.06
N LYS A 146 0.09 22.28 -20.46
CA LYS A 146 -0.07 22.46 -19.00
C LYS A 146 -1.49 22.08 -18.58
N LEU A 147 -1.77 20.79 -18.62
CA LEU A 147 -3.05 20.23 -18.16
C LEU A 147 -3.18 20.33 -16.62
N PRO A 148 -4.41 20.34 -16.08
CA PRO A 148 -4.61 20.29 -14.64
C PRO A 148 -3.96 19.06 -14.01
N PRO A 149 -3.41 19.18 -12.78
CA PRO A 149 -2.73 18.07 -12.11
C PRO A 149 -3.68 16.91 -11.87
N LYS A 150 -3.18 15.69 -12.06
CA LYS A 150 -3.91 14.45 -11.75
C LYS A 150 -3.60 14.01 -10.33
N VAL A 151 -4.58 13.45 -9.63
CA VAL A 151 -4.38 12.89 -8.29
C VAL A 151 -3.36 11.75 -8.36
N PRO A 152 -2.30 11.75 -7.54
CA PRO A 152 -1.35 10.65 -7.50
C PRO A 152 -2.02 9.39 -6.94
N THR A 153 -2.09 8.32 -7.72
CA THR A 153 -2.60 7.02 -7.27
C THR A 153 -1.44 6.05 -7.03
N PRO A 154 -1.28 5.47 -5.83
CA PRO A 154 -0.21 4.50 -5.56
C PRO A 154 -0.50 3.14 -6.22
N PHE A 155 -1.74 2.91 -6.65
CA PHE A 155 -2.16 1.66 -7.26
C PHE A 155 -1.69 1.56 -8.71
N LYS A 156 -1.20 0.37 -9.07
CA LYS A 156 -0.90 0.05 -10.47
C LYS A 156 -2.21 -0.03 -11.24
N LYS A 157 -2.18 0.39 -12.50
CA LYS A 157 -3.31 0.17 -13.43
C LYS A 157 -3.55 -1.33 -13.55
N TRP A 158 -4.81 -1.74 -13.39
CA TRP A 158 -5.22 -3.12 -13.62
C TRP A 158 -4.86 -3.55 -15.05
N ARG A 159 -4.31 -4.76 -15.17
CA ARG A 159 -4.00 -5.40 -16.45
C ARG A 159 -4.70 -6.75 -16.44
N ALA A 160 -5.66 -6.92 -17.34
CA ALA A 160 -6.40 -8.16 -17.44
C ALA A 160 -5.49 -9.29 -17.93
N GLU A 161 -5.35 -10.35 -17.14
CA GLU A 161 -4.75 -11.61 -17.54
C GLU A 161 -5.84 -12.66 -17.71
N LEU A 162 -5.82 -13.40 -18.82
CA LEU A 162 -6.80 -14.47 -19.04
C LEU A 162 -6.62 -15.57 -17.97
N ALA A 163 -7.70 -15.88 -17.27
CA ALA A 163 -7.79 -16.97 -16.31
C ALA A 163 -8.38 -18.22 -16.99
N PRO A 164 -8.20 -19.42 -16.40
CA PRO A 164 -8.87 -20.61 -16.92
C PRO A 164 -10.39 -20.38 -16.94
N ASP A 165 -11.02 -20.78 -18.03
CA ASP A 165 -12.44 -20.58 -18.23
C ASP A 165 -13.27 -21.29 -17.14
N ALA A 166 -14.42 -20.70 -16.82
CA ALA A 166 -15.39 -21.40 -15.99
C ALA A 166 -15.82 -22.73 -16.66
N PRO A 167 -16.18 -23.78 -15.91
CA PRO A 167 -16.68 -25.02 -16.50
C PRO A 167 -17.84 -24.72 -17.45
N HIS A 168 -17.66 -25.02 -18.74
CA HIS A 168 -18.66 -24.83 -19.78
C HIS A 168 -18.63 -25.99 -20.78
N ASP A 169 -19.73 -26.17 -21.52
CA ASP A 169 -19.79 -27.12 -22.63
C ASP A 169 -18.80 -26.70 -23.73
N PRO A 170 -17.97 -27.61 -24.28
CA PRO A 170 -17.05 -27.30 -25.38
C PRO A 170 -17.70 -26.62 -26.60
N ASN A 171 -19.00 -26.82 -26.81
CA ASN A 171 -19.77 -26.24 -27.92
C ASN A 171 -20.62 -25.03 -27.51
N ALA A 172 -20.38 -24.45 -26.33
CA ALA A 172 -21.11 -23.28 -25.87
C ALA A 172 -20.86 -22.09 -26.83
N TYR A 173 -21.93 -21.52 -27.36
CA TYR A 173 -21.86 -20.38 -28.30
C TYR A 173 -21.32 -19.09 -27.64
N PHE A 174 -21.49 -18.95 -26.31
CA PHE A 174 -20.94 -17.83 -25.53
C PHE A 174 -20.30 -18.33 -24.22
N PRO A 175 -19.02 -18.75 -24.23
CA PRO A 175 -18.33 -19.16 -23.02
C PRO A 175 -18.00 -17.94 -22.14
N MET A 176 -18.06 -18.13 -20.83
CA MET A 176 -17.68 -17.11 -19.87
C MET A 176 -16.15 -17.05 -19.77
N LEU A 177 -15.56 -16.01 -20.35
CA LEU A 177 -14.12 -15.74 -20.25
C LEU A 177 -13.82 -15.05 -18.91
N LEU A 178 -12.92 -15.63 -18.13
CA LEU A 178 -12.50 -15.07 -16.84
C LEU A 178 -11.18 -14.31 -17.02
N TYR A 179 -11.09 -13.15 -16.37
CA TYR A 179 -9.88 -12.34 -16.31
C TYR A 179 -9.50 -12.10 -14.85
N LYS A 180 -8.20 -12.05 -14.55
CA LYS A 180 -7.64 -11.71 -13.24
C LYS A 180 -6.73 -10.48 -13.35
#